data_AF-A0A3S0DY77-F1
#
_entry.id   AF-A0A3S0DY77-F1
#
_cell.length_a   1.000
_cell.length_b   1.000
_cell.length_c   1.000
_cell.angle_alpha   90.00
_cell.angle_beta   90.00
_cell.angle_gamma   90.00
#
_symmetry.space_group_name_H-M   'P 1'
#
loop_
_entity.id
_entity.type
_entity.pdbx_description
1 polymer ?
#
loop_
_entity_poly.entity_id
_entity_poly.type
_entity_poly.pdbx_seq_one_letter_code
_entity_poly.pdbx_strand_id
1 'polypeptide(L)'
;MREVHKGQKRRDGKEYFTHLEAVAKLVGENNLNDNIELHEDLMIVGLAHDAAEDHNYSPKSLISELNEIGLPSERGFRIIQALELLDKRKYSSYASYILSIRAFWMAVEVKIADLTHNLSDLGKGSQRDKYELAKHILMS
;
A
#
# COMPACT_ATOMS: atom_id res chain seq x y z
N MET A 1 4.46 4.71 11.79
CA MET A 1 3.76 5.39 10.68
C MET A 1 3.26 6.80 11.01
N ARG A 2 2.55 7.06 12.13
CA ARG A 2 2.17 8.45 12.51
C ARG A 2 3.37 9.41 12.59
N GLU A 3 4.45 9.00 13.27
CA GLU A 3 5.66 9.83 13.37
C GLU A 3 6.40 9.95 12.03
N VAL A 4 6.36 8.91 11.18
CA VAL A 4 6.99 8.92 9.85
C VAL A 4 6.36 10.01 8.99
N HIS A 5 5.03 10.12 8.98
CA HIS A 5 4.27 11.08 8.18
C HIS A 5 3.91 12.37 8.95
N LYS A 6 4.61 12.68 10.05
CA LYS A 6 4.28 13.82 10.91
C LYS A 6 4.47 15.14 10.18
N GLY A 7 3.43 15.96 10.16
CA GLY A 7 3.41 17.23 9.45
C GLY A 7 3.19 17.12 7.93
N GLN A 8 3.14 15.90 7.37
CA GLN A 8 2.75 15.70 5.98
C GLN A 8 1.24 15.91 5.83
N LYS A 9 0.85 16.66 4.80
CA LYS A 9 -0.55 16.94 4.49
C LYS A 9 -0.95 16.35 3.15
N ARG A 10 -2.23 15.97 3.05
CA ARG A 10 -2.89 15.62 1.79
C ARG A 10 -3.18 16.86 0.96
N ARG A 11 -3.56 16.64 -0.30
CA ARG A 11 -3.96 17.72 -1.22
C ARG A 11 -5.15 18.53 -0.72
N ASP A 12 -6.06 17.92 0.05
CA ASP A 12 -7.21 18.57 0.67
C ASP A 12 -6.87 19.28 2.00
N GLY A 13 -5.60 19.25 2.43
CA GLY A 13 -5.12 19.88 3.65
C GLY A 13 -5.24 19.04 4.92
N LYS A 14 -5.84 17.84 4.86
CA LYS A 14 -5.90 16.91 5.99
C LYS A 14 -4.54 16.27 6.29
N GLU A 15 -4.38 15.72 7.49
CA GLU A 15 -3.18 14.95 7.84
C GLU A 15 -3.03 13.73 6.93
N TYR A 16 -1.81 13.50 6.44
CA TYR A 16 -1.53 12.38 5.54
C TYR A 16 -1.89 11.02 6.15
N PHE A 17 -1.75 10.88 7.46
CA PHE A 17 -2.10 9.65 8.17
C PHE A 17 -3.55 9.19 7.94
N THR A 18 -4.47 10.13 7.69
CA THR A 18 -5.88 9.78 7.37
C THR A 18 -6.02 8.98 6.07
N HIS A 19 -5.08 9.13 5.12
CA HIS A 19 -5.02 8.29 3.93
C HIS A 19 -4.65 6.85 4.28
N LEU A 20 -3.62 6.66 5.10
CA LEU A 20 -3.13 5.34 5.51
C LEU A 20 -4.21 4.55 6.26
N GLU A 21 -4.92 5.21 7.18
CA GLU A 21 -6.05 4.61 7.90
C GLU A 21 -7.16 4.17 6.93
N ALA A 22 -7.47 5.00 5.94
CA ALA A 22 -8.52 4.71 4.99
C ALA A 22 -8.13 3.60 4.00
N VAL A 23 -6.87 3.54 3.56
CA VAL A 23 -6.35 2.41 2.75
C VAL A 23 -6.39 1.12 3.56
N ALA A 24 -5.85 1.10 4.79
CA ALA A 24 -5.87 -0.10 5.64
C ALA A 24 -7.31 -0.61 5.87
N LYS A 25 -8.26 0.30 6.08
CA LYS A 25 -9.68 -0.03 6.20
C LYS A 25 -10.27 -0.61 4.91
N LEU A 26 -10.04 0.02 3.77
CA LEU A 26 -10.55 -0.44 2.46
C LEU A 26 -10.03 -1.84 2.10
N VAL A 27 -8.76 -2.12 2.39
CA VAL A 27 -8.20 -3.46 2.17
C VAL A 27 -8.91 -4.48 3.05
N GLY A 28 -9.17 -4.14 4.31
CA GLY A 28 -9.90 -5.00 5.24
C GLY A 28 -11.36 -5.26 4.86
N GLU A 29 -12.04 -4.31 4.22
CA GLU A 29 -13.42 -4.44 3.76
C GLU A 29 -13.55 -5.25 2.45
N ASN A 30 -12.57 -5.14 1.54
CA ASN A 30 -12.57 -5.86 0.27
C ASN A 30 -12.14 -7.33 0.41
N ASN A 31 -11.35 -7.66 1.43
CA ASN A 31 -10.96 -9.03 1.76
C ASN A 31 -11.82 -9.56 2.93
N LEU A 32 -13.00 -10.08 2.59
CA LEU A 32 -13.82 -10.93 3.48
C LEU A 32 -13.20 -12.32 3.68
N ASN A 33 -11.88 -12.39 3.87
CA ASN A 33 -11.24 -13.66 4.22
C ASN A 33 -11.50 -13.95 5.69
N ASP A 34 -12.02 -15.13 6.00
CA ASP A 34 -12.16 -15.64 7.37
C ASP A 34 -10.81 -15.84 8.09
N ASN A 35 -9.70 -15.55 7.41
CA ASN A 35 -8.35 -15.63 7.93
C ASN A 35 -7.89 -14.28 8.53
N ILE A 36 -7.94 -14.20 9.85
CA ILE A 36 -7.55 -13.03 10.65
C ILE A 36 -6.09 -12.62 10.39
N GLU A 37 -5.16 -13.57 10.24
CA GLU A 37 -3.75 -13.25 10.02
C GLU A 37 -3.50 -12.58 8.67
N LEU A 38 -4.19 -13.03 7.62
CA LEU A 38 -4.09 -12.40 6.30
C LEU A 38 -4.67 -10.99 6.30
N HIS A 39 -5.76 -10.78 7.04
CA HIS A 39 -6.35 -9.46 7.22
C HIS A 39 -5.39 -8.50 7.93
N GLU A 40 -4.75 -8.95 9.02
CA GLU A 40 -3.72 -8.18 9.72
C GLU A 40 -2.51 -7.87 8.81
N ASP A 41 -2.01 -8.86 8.07
CA ASP A 41 -0.88 -8.67 7.15
C ASP A 41 -1.20 -7.59 6.11
N LEU A 42 -2.40 -7.63 5.52
CA LEU A 42 -2.91 -6.63 4.59
C LEU A 42 -3.01 -5.23 5.20
N MET A 43 -3.51 -5.10 6.44
CA MET A 43 -3.56 -3.83 7.15
C MET A 43 -2.16 -3.27 7.42
N ILE A 44 -1.20 -4.11 7.80
CA ILE A 44 0.20 -3.71 8.00
C ILE A 44 0.78 -3.17 6.70
N VAL A 45 0.61 -3.88 5.59
CA VAL A 45 1.10 -3.41 4.28
C VAL A 45 0.41 -2.11 3.87
N GLY A 46 -0.91 -1.99 4.04
CA GLY A 46 -1.67 -0.77 3.75
C GLY A 46 -1.19 0.45 4.56
N LEU A 47 -0.84 0.27 5.83
CA LEU A 47 -0.27 1.33 6.66
C LEU A 47 1.16 1.72 6.28
N ALA A 48 1.94 0.77 5.74
CA ALA A 48 3.37 0.94 5.49
C ALA A 48 3.71 1.27 4.01
N HIS A 49 2.76 1.14 3.08
CA HIS A 49 3.05 1.22 1.64
C HIS A 49 3.68 2.55 1.21
N ASP A 50 3.16 3.69 1.71
CA ASP A 50 3.70 5.01 1.39
C ASP A 50 4.98 5.34 2.18
N ALA A 51 5.18 4.75 3.35
CA ALA A 51 6.42 4.97 4.11
C ALA A 51 7.63 4.42 3.35
N ALA A 52 7.47 3.25 2.72
CA ALA A 52 8.47 2.68 1.83
C ALA A 52 8.77 3.62 0.66
N GLU A 53 7.75 4.26 0.08
CA GLU A 53 7.87 5.16 -1.08
C GLU A 53 8.48 6.54 -0.74
N ASP A 54 8.00 7.18 0.32
CA ASP A 54 8.24 8.60 0.61
C ASP A 54 9.43 8.86 1.54
N HIS A 55 9.77 7.92 2.45
CA HIS A 55 10.66 8.22 3.58
C HIS A 55 12.00 7.49 3.53
N ASN A 56 12.37 6.91 2.39
CA ASN A 56 13.53 6.02 2.25
C ASN A 56 13.54 4.89 3.31
N TYR A 57 12.35 4.51 3.77
CA TYR A 57 12.16 3.48 4.78
C TYR A 57 12.42 2.12 4.13
N SER A 58 13.39 1.39 4.66
CA SER A 58 13.74 0.07 4.13
C SER A 58 12.71 -0.96 4.56
N PRO A 59 12.09 -1.73 3.66
CA PRO A 59 11.25 -2.86 4.06
C PRO A 59 11.96 -3.84 5.01
N LYS A 60 13.30 -3.87 5.01
CA LYS A 60 14.11 -4.67 5.93
C LYS A 60 14.17 -4.11 7.35
N SER A 61 14.06 -2.80 7.57
CA SER A 61 13.99 -2.27 8.95
C SER A 61 12.66 -2.63 9.60
N LEU A 62 11.60 -2.72 8.80
CA LEU A 62 10.29 -3.18 9.26
C LEU A 62 10.33 -4.61 9.80
N ILE A 63 11.16 -5.50 9.24
CA ILE A 63 11.34 -6.87 9.72
C ILE A 63 11.73 -6.91 11.19
N SER A 64 12.74 -6.10 11.56
CA SER A 64 13.24 -6.11 12.92
C SER A 64 12.15 -5.65 13.88
N GLU A 65 11.43 -4.58 13.52
CA GLU A 65 10.28 -4.08 14.30
C GLU A 65 9.15 -5.13 14.40
N LEU A 66 8.84 -5.83 13.30
CA LEU A 66 7.80 -6.87 13.26
C LEU A 66 8.21 -8.14 14.05
N ASN A 67 9.49 -8.52 14.01
CA ASN A 67 10.02 -9.64 14.79
C ASN A 67 10.03 -9.31 16.28
N GLU A 68 10.35 -8.07 16.67
CA GLU A 68 10.34 -7.61 18.06
C GLU A 68 8.95 -7.70 18.69
N ILE A 69 7.89 -7.51 17.90
CA ILE A 69 6.50 -7.69 18.34
C ILE A 69 5.99 -9.14 18.21
N GLY A 70 6.87 -10.09 17.85
CA GLY A 70 6.56 -11.52 17.81
C GLY A 70 5.84 -12.01 16.56
N LEU A 71 5.86 -11.24 15.45
CA LEU A 71 5.23 -11.66 14.20
C LEU A 71 6.00 -12.85 13.58
N PRO A 72 5.34 -13.97 13.24
CA PRO A 72 5.99 -15.12 12.59
C PRO A 72 6.76 -14.73 11.33
N SER A 73 7.95 -15.31 11.14
CA SER A 73 8.83 -14.93 10.01
C SER A 73 8.17 -15.09 8.64
N GLU A 74 7.32 -16.10 8.45
CA GLU A 74 6.58 -16.29 7.19
C GLU A 74 5.63 -15.12 6.88
N ARG A 75 4.92 -14.60 7.89
CA ARG A 75 4.07 -13.41 7.75
C ARG A 75 4.93 -12.20 7.39
N GLY A 76 6.07 -12.05 8.08
CA GLY A 76 7.05 -11.01 7.81
C GLY A 76 7.52 -11.03 6.36
N PHE A 77 7.94 -12.20 5.85
CA PHE A 77 8.38 -12.38 4.46
C PHE A 77 7.32 -11.93 3.43
N ARG A 78 6.05 -12.29 3.64
CA ARG A 78 4.96 -11.87 2.74
C ARG A 78 4.73 -10.36 2.78
N ILE A 79 4.75 -9.74 3.96
CA ILE A 79 4.59 -8.29 4.14
C ILE A 79 5.68 -7.53 3.38
N ILE A 80 6.94 -7.95 3.53
CA ILE A 80 8.09 -7.31 2.85
C ILE A 80 7.96 -7.46 1.34
N GLN A 81 7.60 -8.65 0.87
CA GLN A 81 7.44 -8.91 -0.56
C GLN A 81 6.40 -7.96 -1.17
N ALA A 82 5.28 -7.72 -0.47
CA ALA A 82 4.30 -6.73 -0.91
C ALA A 82 4.89 -5.31 -0.93
N LEU A 83 5.53 -4.87 0.14
CA LEU A 83 6.11 -3.52 0.24
C LEU A 83 7.20 -3.27 -0.80
N GLU A 84 8.02 -4.27 -1.09
CA GLU A 84 9.03 -4.20 -2.14
C GLU A 84 8.42 -4.08 -3.54
N LEU A 85 7.29 -4.72 -3.80
CA LEU A 85 6.58 -4.57 -5.07
C LEU A 85 5.87 -3.21 -5.17
N LEU A 86 5.41 -2.67 -4.04
CA LEU A 86 4.72 -1.38 -3.96
C LEU A 86 5.68 -0.18 -4.09
N ASP A 87 6.99 -0.36 -3.87
CA ASP A 87 7.99 0.67 -4.12
C ASP A 87 8.18 0.95 -5.62
N LYS A 88 7.48 1.96 -6.13
CA LYS A 88 7.51 2.36 -7.54
C LYS A 88 8.91 2.78 -8.03
N ARG A 89 9.84 3.16 -7.15
CA ARG A 89 11.19 3.63 -7.52
C ARG A 89 12.08 2.50 -8.05
N LYS A 90 11.71 1.24 -7.80
CA LYS A 90 12.41 0.05 -8.32
C LYS A 90 12.14 -0.18 -9.82
N TYR A 91 11.25 0.58 -10.43
CA TYR A 91 10.79 0.36 -11.80
C TYR A 91 11.10 1.55 -12.71
N SER A 92 11.50 1.24 -13.95
CA SER A 92 11.83 2.24 -14.98
C SER A 92 10.61 2.97 -15.55
N SER A 93 9.40 2.45 -15.35
CA SER A 93 8.16 3.04 -15.83
C SER A 93 6.97 2.70 -14.93
N TYR A 94 5.92 3.52 -15.00
CA TYR A 94 4.68 3.22 -14.29
C TYR A 94 4.00 1.94 -14.81
N ALA A 95 4.12 1.64 -16.10
CA ALA A 95 3.57 0.41 -16.66
C ALA A 95 4.27 -0.83 -16.11
N SER A 96 5.61 -0.85 -16.07
CA SER A 96 6.36 -1.96 -15.48
C SER A 96 6.11 -2.11 -13.98
N TYR A 97 5.94 -1.00 -13.26
CA TYR A 97 5.49 -1.01 -11.86
C TYR A 97 4.12 -1.70 -11.72
N ILE A 98 3.07 -1.25 -12.41
CA ILE A 98 1.73 -1.85 -12.28
C ILE A 98 1.72 -3.32 -12.71
N LEU A 99 2.44 -3.69 -13.77
CA LEU A 99 2.52 -5.10 -14.20
C LEU A 99 3.25 -5.99 -13.18
N SER A 100 4.28 -5.48 -12.49
CA SER A 100 5.00 -6.24 -11.47
C SER A 100 4.14 -6.55 -10.23
N ILE A 101 3.26 -5.62 -9.84
CA ILE A 101 2.35 -5.79 -8.70
C ILE A 101 1.44 -6.99 -8.90
N ARG A 102 1.02 -7.29 -10.14
CA ARG A 102 0.16 -8.43 -10.48
C ARG A 102 0.73 -9.79 -10.07
N ALA A 103 2.04 -9.89 -9.83
CA ALA A 103 2.68 -11.11 -9.39
C ALA A 103 2.36 -11.48 -7.92
N PHE A 104 1.79 -10.56 -7.14
CA PHE A 104 1.54 -10.79 -5.71
C PHE A 104 0.22 -10.20 -5.24
N TRP A 105 -0.70 -11.07 -4.85
CA TRP A 105 -2.09 -10.71 -4.51
C TRP A 105 -2.18 -9.64 -3.41
N MET A 106 -1.34 -9.70 -2.37
CA MET A 106 -1.37 -8.73 -1.27
C MET A 106 -0.99 -7.31 -1.75
N ALA A 107 -0.04 -7.21 -2.68
CA ALA A 107 0.33 -5.94 -3.30
C ALA A 107 -0.79 -5.43 -4.23
N VAL A 108 -1.47 -6.32 -4.94
CA VAL A 108 -2.65 -5.99 -5.77
C VAL A 108 -3.74 -5.36 -4.92
N GLU A 109 -4.14 -6.02 -3.83
CA GLU A 109 -5.21 -5.57 -2.93
C GLU A 109 -4.92 -4.19 -2.33
N VAL A 110 -3.72 -4.02 -1.79
CA VAL A 110 -3.29 -2.72 -1.24
C VAL A 110 -3.25 -1.65 -2.32
N LYS A 111 -2.76 -1.96 -3.52
CA LYS A 111 -2.71 -0.97 -4.60
C LYS A 111 -4.09 -0.59 -5.12
N ILE A 112 -5.03 -1.52 -5.17
CA ILE A 112 -6.43 -1.22 -5.54
C ILE A 112 -7.07 -0.32 -4.49
N ALA A 113 -6.84 -0.56 -3.19
CA ALA A 113 -7.35 0.28 -2.11
C ALA A 113 -6.75 1.70 -2.16
N ASP A 114 -5.43 1.82 -2.33
CA ASP A 114 -4.72 3.09 -2.54
C ASP A 114 -5.30 3.86 -3.74
N LEU A 115 -5.38 3.23 -4.91
CA LEU A 115 -5.95 3.86 -6.11
C LEU A 115 -7.41 4.27 -5.90
N THR A 116 -8.22 3.45 -5.21
CA THR A 116 -9.62 3.76 -4.91
C THR A 116 -9.74 4.99 -4.03
N HIS A 117 -8.94 5.07 -2.97
CA HIS A 117 -8.90 6.25 -2.12
C HIS A 117 -8.40 7.48 -2.90
N ASN A 118 -7.34 7.35 -3.69
CA ASN A 118 -6.84 8.50 -4.45
C ASN A 118 -7.86 9.00 -5.48
N LEU A 119 -8.62 8.10 -6.11
CA LEU A 119 -9.66 8.43 -7.07
C LEU A 119 -10.88 9.12 -6.45
N SER A 120 -11.14 8.99 -5.14
CA SER A 120 -12.22 9.72 -4.47
C SER A 120 -11.94 11.22 -4.38
N ASP A 121 -10.66 11.60 -4.34
CA ASP A 121 -10.23 12.98 -4.13
C ASP A 121 -9.71 13.63 -5.43
N LEU A 122 -9.55 12.85 -6.51
CA LEU A 122 -9.07 13.33 -7.81
C LEU A 122 -10.21 13.82 -8.71
N GLY A 123 -10.13 15.09 -9.12
CA GLY A 123 -10.91 15.64 -10.23
C GLY A 123 -10.53 15.05 -11.59
N LYS A 124 -11.26 15.45 -12.64
CA LYS A 124 -10.98 15.04 -14.02
C LYS A 124 -9.58 15.48 -14.46
N GLY A 125 -8.87 14.60 -15.17
CA GLY A 125 -7.57 14.91 -15.77
C GLY A 125 -6.69 13.66 -15.94
N SER A 126 -5.53 13.86 -16.56
CA SER A 126 -4.61 12.77 -16.93
C SER A 126 -4.18 11.87 -15.77
N GLN A 127 -4.07 12.44 -14.55
CA GLN A 127 -3.72 11.66 -13.36
C GLN A 127 -4.84 10.70 -12.94
N ARG A 128 -6.10 11.11 -13.12
CA ARG A 128 -7.27 10.27 -12.85
C ARG A 128 -7.32 9.14 -13.87
N ASP A 129 -7.20 9.44 -15.16
CA ASP A 129 -7.22 8.45 -16.24
C ASP A 129 -6.12 7.39 -16.05
N LYS A 130 -4.92 7.84 -15.65
CA LYS A 130 -3.79 6.95 -15.31
C LYS A 130 -4.13 6.00 -14.17
N TYR A 131 -4.81 6.47 -13.11
CA TYR A 131 -5.16 5.65 -11.95
C TYR A 131 -6.34 4.71 -12.23
N GLU A 132 -7.32 5.15 -13.03
CA GLU A 132 -8.42 4.29 -13.50
C GLU A 132 -7.89 3.15 -14.37
N LEU A 133 -6.96 3.43 -15.30
CA LEU A 133 -6.32 2.39 -16.11
C LEU A 133 -5.51 1.41 -15.25
N ALA A 134 -4.71 1.92 -14.30
CA ALA A 134 -3.95 1.06 -13.40
C ALA A 134 -4.87 0.14 -12.58
N LYS A 135 -5.95 0.69 -12.02
CA LYS A 135 -6.94 -0.09 -11.27
C LYS A 135 -7.59 -1.15 -12.16
N HIS A 136 -7.96 -0.81 -13.40
CA HIS A 136 -8.51 -1.77 -14.35
C HIS A 136 -7.54 -2.92 -14.66
N ILE A 137 -6.26 -2.63 -14.89
CA ILE A 137 -5.22 -3.64 -15.14
C ILE A 137 -5.03 -4.59 -13.95
N LEU A 138 -5.16 -4.08 -12.73
CA LEU A 138 -5.01 -4.88 -11.50
C LEU A 138 -6.25 -5.74 -11.18
N MET A 139 -7.41 -5.36 -11.67
CA MET A 139 -8.68 -6.09 -11.49
C MET A 139 -8.97 -7.11 -12.61
N SER A 140 -8.19 -7.08 -13.71
CA SER A 140 -8.29 -8.03 -14.83
C SER A 140 -7.50 -9.30 -14.59
#